data_AF-A0A101I987-F1
#
_entry.id   AF-A0A101I987-F1
#
_cell.length_a   1.000
_cell.length_b   1.000
_cell.length_c   1.000
_cell.angle_alpha   90.00
_cell.angle_beta   90.00
_cell.angle_gamma   90.00
#
_symmetry.space_group_name_H-M   'P 1'
#
loop_
_entity.id
_entity.type
_entity.pdbx_description
1 polymer ?
#
loop_
_entity_poly.entity_id
_entity_poly.type
_entity_poly.pdbx_seq_one_letter_code
_entity_poly.pdbx_strand_id
1 'polypeptide(L)'
;MKDTDFTAIQVWFDQDSFGEEAFRRKMRDYVAEASLLWKGTNHIVVFPEFFATFLYPSFRKLSFEETTAKTLVKYAIKNMGLSFNPFKKAFLRDALVIEAYYHDVFQSLAKEFGAYLLAPSILLPIVDTESEKGRFIRGDKLYNLAYFFNPSGKVVARAFKHNLTKAESSIIFSRGEQELNVVHTEIGVIGIAICYDMFFQSEIEKLDASGCEAVLVPSCNFALWKGRLSDSTQERIWFRDGPIKASSGREKIRYLVNPMATGIVGRDRAQGRSSIWYGGRALAVAREFDREEILNVTT
;
A
#
# COMPACT_ATOMS: atom_id res chain seq x y z
N MET A 1 -12.37 -14.26 -12.10
CA MET A 1 -12.35 -12.80 -12.38
C MET A 1 -12.51 -12.53 -13.87
N LYS A 2 -13.75 -12.35 -14.36
CA LYS A 2 -14.06 -11.91 -15.74
C LYS A 2 -14.63 -10.49 -15.66
N ASP A 3 -14.47 -9.72 -16.72
CA ASP A 3 -15.05 -8.38 -16.85
C ASP A 3 -14.64 -7.45 -15.70
N THR A 4 -13.36 -7.51 -15.35
CA THR A 4 -12.75 -6.79 -14.22
C THR A 4 -11.63 -5.90 -14.73
N ASP A 5 -11.68 -4.62 -14.35
CA ASP A 5 -10.60 -3.66 -14.50
C ASP A 5 -9.63 -3.78 -13.33
N PHE A 6 -8.37 -4.05 -13.63
CA PHE A 6 -7.26 -3.93 -12.68
C PHE A 6 -6.52 -2.63 -12.93
N THR A 7 -6.58 -1.73 -11.95
CA THR A 7 -5.88 -0.45 -11.98
C THR A 7 -4.72 -0.43 -11.00
N ALA A 8 -3.50 -0.15 -11.48
CA ALA A 8 -2.34 0.16 -10.64
C ALA A 8 -2.05 1.65 -10.70
N ILE A 9 -2.10 2.33 -9.55
CA ILE A 9 -1.78 3.76 -9.44
C ILE A 9 -0.29 3.92 -9.13
N GLN A 10 0.50 4.40 -10.10
CA GLN A 10 1.83 4.94 -9.80
C GLN A 10 1.66 6.37 -9.30
N VAL A 11 1.72 6.57 -7.98
CA VAL A 11 1.58 7.92 -7.42
C VAL A 11 2.88 8.69 -7.56
N TRP A 12 2.77 10.01 -7.75
CA TRP A 12 3.85 10.95 -7.44
C TRP A 12 3.55 11.62 -6.10
N PHE A 13 4.46 11.54 -5.13
CA PHE A 13 4.29 12.22 -3.84
C PHE A 13 5.45 13.17 -3.53
N ASP A 14 5.11 14.27 -2.91
CA ASP A 14 6.02 15.27 -2.39
C ASP A 14 5.52 15.77 -1.03
N GLN A 15 6.27 16.68 -0.41
CA GLN A 15 5.92 17.24 0.90
C GLN A 15 4.52 17.90 0.93
N ASP A 16 4.03 18.40 -0.20
CA ASP A 16 2.74 19.08 -0.30
C ASP A 16 1.57 18.10 -0.49
N SER A 17 1.89 16.85 -0.82
CA SER A 17 0.91 15.79 -1.05
C SER A 17 0.22 15.27 0.23
N PHE A 18 0.72 15.64 1.42
CA PHE A 18 0.25 15.07 2.70
C PHE A 18 -0.62 16.01 3.54
N GLY A 19 -0.94 17.21 3.04
CA GLY A 19 -1.93 18.08 3.71
C GLY A 19 -3.33 17.45 3.68
N GLU A 20 -4.17 17.72 4.68
CA GLU A 20 -5.48 17.07 4.82
C GLU A 20 -6.36 17.18 3.57
N GLU A 21 -6.53 18.39 3.02
CA GLU A 21 -7.30 18.58 1.78
C GLU A 21 -6.54 18.13 0.54
N ALA A 22 -5.21 18.36 0.52
CA ALA A 22 -4.37 18.03 -0.63
C ALA A 22 -4.30 16.52 -0.88
N PHE A 23 -4.13 15.72 0.18
CA PHE A 23 -4.09 14.26 0.12
C PHE A 23 -5.44 13.72 -0.35
N ARG A 24 -6.55 14.14 0.27
CA ARG A 24 -7.90 13.69 -0.12
C ARG A 24 -8.18 13.98 -1.58
N ARG A 25 -7.95 15.21 -2.03
CA ARG A 25 -8.14 15.62 -3.42
C ARG A 25 -7.28 14.79 -4.36
N LYS A 26 -5.97 14.67 -4.08
CA LYS A 26 -5.04 13.94 -4.94
C LYS A 26 -5.38 12.45 -5.06
N MET A 27 -5.76 11.80 -3.95
CA MET A 27 -6.21 10.40 -4.00
C MET A 27 -7.50 10.25 -4.81
N ARG A 28 -8.44 11.19 -4.68
CA ARG A 28 -9.65 11.23 -5.48
C ARG A 28 -9.35 11.39 -6.97
N ASP A 29 -8.47 12.33 -7.32
CA ASP A 29 -8.12 12.63 -8.71
C ASP A 29 -7.52 11.39 -9.40
N TYR A 30 -6.66 10.62 -8.70
CA TYR A 30 -6.16 9.35 -9.24
C TYR A 30 -7.26 8.33 -9.53
N VAL A 31 -8.26 8.18 -8.66
CA VAL A 31 -9.36 7.24 -8.91
C VAL A 31 -10.29 7.77 -10.01
N ALA A 32 -10.54 9.08 -10.04
CA ALA A 32 -11.33 9.72 -11.07
C ALA A 32 -10.71 9.52 -12.46
N GLU A 33 -9.41 9.80 -12.62
CA GLU A 33 -8.69 9.56 -13.86
C GLU A 33 -8.67 8.07 -14.24
N ALA A 34 -8.47 7.18 -13.27
CA ALA A 34 -8.54 5.74 -13.50
C ALA A 34 -9.91 5.31 -14.03
N SER A 35 -11.00 5.87 -13.48
CA SER A 35 -12.37 5.54 -13.87
C SER A 35 -12.67 5.81 -15.35
N LEU A 36 -11.95 6.76 -15.97
CA LEU A 36 -12.09 7.07 -17.39
C LEU A 36 -11.54 5.96 -18.29
N LEU A 37 -10.71 5.05 -17.74
CA LEU A 37 -10.08 3.95 -18.45
C LEU A 37 -10.85 2.63 -18.33
N TRP A 38 -11.86 2.57 -17.46
CA TRP A 38 -12.59 1.35 -17.14
C TRP A 38 -13.51 0.93 -18.29
N LYS A 39 -13.58 -0.38 -18.51
CA LYS A 39 -14.40 -0.99 -19.56
C LYS A 39 -15.18 -2.21 -19.06
N GLY A 40 -14.79 -2.78 -17.93
CA GLY A 40 -15.49 -3.89 -17.31
C GLY A 40 -16.64 -3.42 -16.43
N THR A 41 -17.33 -4.37 -15.80
CA THR A 41 -18.37 -4.09 -14.80
C THR A 41 -17.83 -4.06 -13.37
N ASN A 42 -16.63 -4.59 -13.15
CA ASN A 42 -15.98 -4.64 -11.84
C ASN A 42 -14.67 -3.88 -11.89
N HIS A 43 -14.34 -3.15 -10.83
CA HIS A 43 -13.12 -2.33 -10.79
C HIS A 43 -12.34 -2.57 -9.50
N ILE A 44 -11.05 -2.87 -9.64
CA ILE A 44 -10.09 -2.97 -8.52
C ILE A 44 -9.00 -1.94 -8.76
N VAL A 45 -8.87 -0.99 -7.84
CA VAL A 45 -7.79 0.00 -7.86
C VAL A 45 -6.85 -0.25 -6.69
N VAL A 46 -5.55 -0.23 -6.97
CA VAL A 46 -4.51 -0.55 -6.01
C VAL A 46 -3.59 0.65 -5.85
N PHE A 47 -3.47 1.15 -4.62
CA PHE A 47 -2.52 2.19 -4.26
C PHE A 47 -1.19 1.62 -3.73
N PRO A 48 -0.08 2.37 -3.82
CA PRO A 48 1.22 1.93 -3.34
C PRO A 48 1.42 1.82 -1.83
N GLU A 49 2.59 1.31 -1.44
CA GLU A 49 2.96 1.10 -0.04
C GLU A 49 3.38 2.40 0.68
N PHE A 50 3.13 2.41 1.99
CA PHE A 50 3.82 3.20 3.03
C PHE A 50 3.59 4.71 3.06
N PHE A 51 3.35 5.35 1.91
CA PHE A 51 3.42 6.81 1.82
C PHE A 51 2.37 7.54 2.64
N ALA A 52 1.22 6.91 2.94
CA ALA A 52 0.21 7.49 3.83
C ALA A 52 0.72 7.65 5.29
N THR A 53 1.83 7.00 5.67
CA THR A 53 2.49 7.20 6.97
C THR A 53 2.95 8.65 7.17
N PHE A 54 3.20 9.40 6.10
CA PHE A 54 3.61 10.80 6.19
C PHE A 54 2.47 11.76 6.57
N LEU A 55 1.22 11.27 6.68
CA LEU A 55 0.13 12.02 7.31
C LEU A 55 0.44 12.38 8.77
N TYR A 56 1.14 11.50 9.52
CA TYR A 56 1.55 11.75 10.90
C TYR A 56 2.37 13.05 11.08
N PRO A 57 3.54 13.21 10.42
CA PRO A 57 4.29 14.46 10.49
C PRO A 57 3.55 15.65 9.88
N SER A 58 2.79 15.44 8.80
CA SER A 58 2.04 16.50 8.13
C SER A 58 0.94 17.12 8.99
N PHE A 59 0.14 16.30 9.68
CA PHE A 59 -0.94 16.78 10.56
C PHE A 59 -0.40 17.54 11.78
N ARG A 60 0.86 17.28 12.16
CA ARG A 60 1.60 18.06 13.17
C ARG A 60 2.38 19.25 12.59
N LYS A 61 2.18 19.57 11.30
CA LYS A 61 2.83 20.66 10.58
C LYS A 61 4.36 20.61 10.66
N LEU A 62 4.94 19.41 10.60
CA LEU A 62 6.39 19.23 10.60
C LEU A 62 6.95 19.43 9.19
N SER A 63 8.08 20.13 9.11
CA SER A 63 8.82 20.28 7.85
C SER A 63 9.52 18.97 7.45
N PHE A 64 9.54 18.71 6.15
CA PHE A 64 10.19 17.56 5.51
C PHE A 64 11.55 17.95 4.92
N GLU A 65 12.43 18.62 5.70
CA GLU A 65 13.74 19.08 5.20
C GLU A 65 14.83 17.98 5.20
N GLU A 66 14.58 16.88 5.91
CA GLU A 66 15.50 15.76 6.14
C GLU A 66 15.05 14.51 5.38
N THR A 67 15.73 13.37 5.58
CA THR A 67 15.26 12.08 5.07
C THR A 67 13.92 11.70 5.69
N THR A 68 13.15 10.84 5.02
CA THR A 68 11.87 10.29 5.48
C THR A 68 12.01 9.63 6.85
N ALA A 69 13.04 8.79 7.03
CA ALA A 69 13.34 8.13 8.30
C ALA A 69 13.60 9.14 9.43
N LYS A 70 14.43 10.16 9.18
CA LYS A 70 14.68 11.24 10.16
C LYS A 70 13.43 12.05 10.46
N THR A 71 12.57 12.26 9.47
CA THR A 71 11.30 12.97 9.65
C THR A 71 10.36 12.19 10.58
N LEU A 72 10.25 10.87 10.41
CA LEU A 72 9.49 10.01 11.32
C LEU A 72 10.09 9.96 12.73
N VAL A 73 11.42 9.96 12.86
CA VAL A 73 12.11 10.07 14.15
C VAL A 73 11.84 11.43 14.82
N LYS A 74 11.91 12.54 14.07
CA LYS A 74 11.60 13.90 14.57
C LYS A 74 10.14 14.02 14.99
N TYR A 75 9.22 13.43 14.22
CA TYR A 75 7.82 13.31 14.59
C TYR A 75 7.68 12.56 15.91
N ALA A 76 8.31 11.39 16.03
CA ALA A 76 8.24 10.60 17.24
C ALA A 76 8.74 11.42 18.44
N ILE A 77 9.95 12.00 18.38
CA ILE A 77 10.54 12.81 19.46
C ILE A 77 9.63 13.97 19.88
N LYS A 78 9.04 14.70 18.93
CA LYS A 78 8.16 15.83 19.24
C LYS A 78 6.79 15.41 19.79
N ASN A 79 6.36 14.17 19.54
CA ASN A 79 5.09 13.63 20.00
C ASN A 79 5.25 12.61 21.14
N MET A 80 6.48 12.46 21.68
CA MET A 80 6.78 11.61 22.82
C MET A 80 6.07 12.11 24.08
N GLY A 81 5.59 11.16 24.89
CA GLY A 81 5.20 11.39 26.28
C GLY A 81 6.02 10.48 27.21
N LEU A 82 5.80 10.57 28.52
CA LEU A 82 6.43 9.68 29.50
C LEU A 82 5.99 8.22 29.24
N SER A 83 6.93 7.34 28.88
CA SER A 83 6.70 5.90 28.61
C SER A 83 8.00 5.09 28.48
N PHE A 84 7.92 3.79 28.74
CA PHE A 84 8.98 2.81 28.52
C PHE A 84 9.34 2.59 27.03
N ASN A 85 8.42 2.82 26.09
CA ASN A 85 8.70 2.83 24.65
C ASN A 85 8.15 4.12 24.00
N PRO A 86 8.93 5.21 24.07
CA PRO A 86 8.42 6.53 23.76
C PRO A 86 8.20 6.76 22.25
N PHE A 87 8.97 6.10 21.39
CA PHE A 87 8.79 6.15 19.93
C PHE A 87 7.47 5.53 19.49
N LYS A 88 7.15 4.32 19.98
CA LYS A 88 5.90 3.63 19.69
C LYS A 88 4.68 4.42 20.17
N LYS A 89 4.74 4.96 21.39
CA LYS A 89 3.67 5.77 21.98
C LYS A 89 3.37 7.04 21.18
N ALA A 90 4.39 7.64 20.56
CA ALA A 90 4.20 8.81 19.71
C ALA A 90 3.25 8.53 18.54
N PHE A 91 3.38 7.40 17.84
CA PHE A 91 2.47 7.02 16.76
C PHE A 91 1.08 6.60 17.27
N LEU A 92 1.02 5.87 18.39
CA LEU A 92 -0.25 5.46 19.00
C LEU A 92 -1.12 6.66 19.42
N ARG A 93 -0.50 7.77 19.86
CA ARG A 93 -1.21 8.97 20.31
C ARG A 93 -2.08 9.60 19.22
N ASP A 94 -1.58 9.64 17.98
CA ASP A 94 -2.31 10.24 16.85
C ASP A 94 -2.99 9.18 15.98
N ALA A 95 -2.78 7.88 16.25
CA ALA A 95 -3.26 6.78 15.41
C ALA A 95 -4.77 6.80 15.19
N LEU A 96 -5.59 7.10 16.21
CA LEU A 96 -7.04 7.15 16.05
C LEU A 96 -7.48 8.27 15.08
N VAL A 97 -6.83 9.43 15.14
CA VAL A 97 -7.15 10.57 14.25
C VAL A 97 -6.68 10.28 12.83
N ILE A 98 -5.46 9.79 12.67
CA ILE A 98 -4.89 9.46 11.37
C ILE A 98 -5.67 8.32 10.71
N GLU A 99 -5.98 7.26 11.45
CA GLU A 99 -6.75 6.12 10.93
C GLU A 99 -8.19 6.53 10.58
N ALA A 100 -8.86 7.34 11.39
CA ALA A 100 -10.20 7.82 11.08
C ALA A 100 -10.23 8.66 9.79
N TYR A 101 -9.28 9.58 9.62
CA TYR A 101 -9.14 10.37 8.40
C TYR A 101 -8.83 9.48 7.19
N TYR A 102 -7.80 8.63 7.29
CA TYR A 102 -7.39 7.72 6.22
C TYR A 102 -8.54 6.79 5.81
N HIS A 103 -9.22 6.18 6.79
CA HIS A 103 -10.36 5.31 6.56
C HIS A 103 -11.49 6.07 5.86
N ASP A 104 -11.82 7.28 6.28
CA ASP A 104 -12.88 8.08 5.67
C ASP A 104 -12.57 8.42 4.21
N VAL A 105 -11.33 8.81 3.89
CA VAL A 105 -10.89 9.08 2.51
C VAL A 105 -11.17 7.86 1.63
N PHE A 106 -10.60 6.70 1.96
CA PHE A 106 -10.70 5.53 1.07
C PHE A 106 -12.07 4.84 1.12
N GLN A 107 -12.80 4.92 2.23
CA GLN A 107 -14.23 4.53 2.26
C GLN A 107 -15.05 5.38 1.29
N SER A 108 -14.84 6.69 1.30
CA SER A 108 -15.60 7.63 0.46
C SER A 108 -15.30 7.40 -1.01
N LEU A 109 -14.02 7.21 -1.37
CA LEU A 109 -13.62 6.90 -2.74
C LEU A 109 -14.21 5.57 -3.22
N ALA A 110 -14.21 4.53 -2.39
CA ALA A 110 -14.75 3.23 -2.79
C ALA A 110 -16.25 3.32 -3.12
N LYS A 111 -17.00 4.09 -2.31
CA LYS A 111 -18.43 4.37 -2.53
C LYS A 111 -18.67 5.26 -3.74
N GLU A 112 -17.91 6.35 -3.87
CA GLU A 112 -18.07 7.34 -4.94
C GLU A 112 -17.88 6.70 -6.31
N PHE A 113 -16.87 5.84 -6.46
CA PHE A 113 -16.53 5.22 -7.74
C PHE A 113 -17.05 3.80 -7.90
N GLY A 114 -17.75 3.24 -6.90
CA GLY A 114 -18.28 1.87 -6.95
C GLY A 114 -17.19 0.82 -7.18
N ALA A 115 -16.01 1.01 -6.61
CA ALA A 115 -14.82 0.19 -6.88
C ALA A 115 -14.28 -0.49 -5.62
N TYR A 116 -13.66 -1.66 -5.81
CA TYR A 116 -12.78 -2.21 -4.80
C TYR A 116 -11.49 -1.38 -4.74
N LEU A 117 -11.08 -0.97 -3.55
CA LEU A 117 -9.90 -0.13 -3.34
C LEU A 117 -8.95 -0.78 -2.35
N LEU A 118 -7.73 -1.11 -2.78
CA LEU A 118 -6.63 -1.31 -1.84
C LEU A 118 -6.01 0.05 -1.56
N ALA A 119 -6.33 0.58 -0.38
CA ALA A 119 -5.78 1.84 0.10
C ALA A 119 -4.26 1.70 0.33
N PRO A 120 -3.49 2.80 0.23
CA PRO A 120 -2.05 2.74 0.39
C PRO A 120 -1.70 2.27 1.77
N SER A 121 -0.69 1.42 1.89
CA SER A 121 -0.34 0.91 3.21
C SER A 121 0.23 2.02 4.10
N ILE A 122 0.05 1.85 5.41
CA ILE A 122 0.32 2.87 6.42
C ILE A 122 0.81 2.20 7.71
N LEU A 123 1.69 2.89 8.44
CA LEU A 123 2.04 2.52 9.81
C LEU A 123 0.85 2.78 10.73
N LEU A 124 0.12 1.74 11.14
CA LEU A 124 -1.02 1.87 12.06
C LEU A 124 -1.06 0.71 13.06
N PRO A 125 -1.65 0.91 14.25
CA PRO A 125 -2.11 -0.20 15.06
C PRO A 125 -3.42 -0.75 14.49
N ILE A 126 -3.90 -1.85 15.07
CA ILE A 126 -5.26 -2.32 14.77
C ILE A 126 -6.25 -1.38 15.46
N VAL A 127 -7.16 -0.79 14.69
CA VAL A 127 -8.27 0.01 15.20
C VAL A 127 -9.57 -0.74 14.95
N ASP A 128 -10.37 -0.86 16.00
CA ASP A 128 -11.73 -1.41 15.95
C ASP A 128 -12.75 -0.38 16.37
N THR A 129 -14.01 -0.69 16.08
CA THR A 129 -15.16 0.11 16.47
C THR A 129 -16.14 -0.75 17.24
N GLU A 130 -16.51 -0.32 18.43
CA GLU A 130 -17.58 -0.90 19.25
C GLU A 130 -18.68 0.14 19.46
N SER A 131 -19.95 -0.26 19.48
CA SER A 131 -21.10 0.66 19.58
C SER A 131 -21.03 1.60 20.79
N GLU A 132 -20.51 1.13 21.93
CA GLU A 132 -20.43 1.90 23.17
C GLU A 132 -19.15 2.72 23.30
N LYS A 133 -18.03 2.26 22.72
CA LYS A 133 -16.71 2.88 22.89
C LYS A 133 -16.27 3.74 21.70
N GLY A 134 -16.97 3.64 20.57
CA GLY A 134 -16.51 4.22 19.32
C GLY A 134 -15.23 3.55 18.82
N ARG A 135 -14.38 4.30 18.11
CA ARG A 135 -13.08 3.80 17.60
C ARG A 135 -12.06 3.68 18.74
N PHE A 136 -11.42 2.53 18.87
CA PHE A 136 -10.37 2.28 19.87
C PHE A 136 -9.23 1.45 19.30
N ILE A 137 -8.04 1.57 19.92
CA ILE A 137 -6.84 0.83 19.51
C ILE A 137 -6.84 -0.54 20.19
N ARG A 138 -6.72 -1.61 19.40
CA ARG A 138 -6.51 -2.98 19.90
C ARG A 138 -5.02 -3.24 20.11
N GLY A 139 -4.61 -3.32 21.38
CA GLY A 139 -3.23 -3.56 21.76
C GLY A 139 -2.33 -2.36 21.46
N ASP A 140 -1.03 -2.59 21.37
CA ASP A 140 -0.06 -1.51 21.16
C ASP A 140 0.81 -1.70 19.90
N LYS A 141 0.78 -2.89 19.28
CA LYS A 141 1.59 -3.21 18.08
C LYS A 141 1.23 -2.28 16.92
N LEU A 142 2.25 -1.88 16.18
CA LEU A 142 2.13 -1.09 14.96
C LEU A 142 2.57 -1.94 13.77
N TYR A 143 1.84 -1.85 12.67
CA TYR A 143 2.05 -2.67 11.49
C TYR A 143 2.15 -1.80 10.24
N ASN A 144 2.80 -2.31 9.21
CA ASN A 144 2.61 -1.83 7.85
C ASN A 144 1.36 -2.54 7.35
N LEU A 145 0.23 -1.84 7.38
CA LEU A 145 -1.07 -2.41 7.06
C LEU A 145 -1.75 -1.63 5.94
N ALA A 146 -2.60 -2.30 5.18
CA ALA A 146 -3.45 -1.71 4.14
C ALA A 146 -4.90 -2.18 4.33
N TYR A 147 -5.84 -1.28 4.12
CA TYR A 147 -7.26 -1.64 4.08
C TYR A 147 -7.70 -1.92 2.64
N PHE A 148 -8.42 -3.02 2.47
CA PHE A 148 -9.10 -3.32 1.22
C PHE A 148 -10.60 -3.05 1.40
N PHE A 149 -11.11 -2.07 0.67
CA PHE A 149 -12.50 -1.66 0.68
C PHE A 149 -13.25 -2.30 -0.48
N ASN A 150 -14.50 -2.67 -0.25
CA ASN A 150 -15.42 -3.05 -1.32
C ASN A 150 -16.17 -1.81 -1.87
N PRO A 151 -16.95 -1.97 -2.97
CA PRO A 151 -17.72 -0.87 -3.57
C PRO A 151 -18.73 -0.17 -2.65
N SER A 152 -19.16 -0.81 -1.56
CA SER A 152 -20.02 -0.16 -0.55
C SER A 152 -19.24 0.60 0.52
N GLY A 153 -17.92 0.70 0.38
CA GLY A 153 -17.00 1.37 1.32
C GLY A 153 -16.76 0.60 2.61
N LYS A 154 -17.09 -0.68 2.67
CA LYS A 154 -16.78 -1.54 3.82
C LYS A 154 -15.37 -2.09 3.68
N VAL A 155 -14.59 -2.05 4.75
CA VAL A 155 -13.33 -2.79 4.86
C VAL A 155 -13.64 -4.29 4.85
N VAL A 156 -13.20 -4.97 3.80
CA VAL A 156 -13.35 -6.44 3.63
C VAL A 156 -12.07 -7.20 3.97
N ALA A 157 -10.92 -6.53 3.99
CA ALA A 157 -9.68 -7.08 4.52
C ALA A 157 -8.82 -6.01 5.19
N ARG A 158 -8.06 -6.43 6.20
CA ARG A 158 -6.94 -5.67 6.77
C ARG A 158 -5.69 -6.47 6.47
N ALA A 159 -4.96 -6.08 5.43
CA ALA A 159 -3.75 -6.77 5.04
C ALA A 159 -2.57 -6.25 5.84
N PHE A 160 -1.69 -7.14 6.25
CA PHE A 160 -0.49 -6.81 7.02
C PHE A 160 0.76 -7.30 6.30
N LYS A 161 1.82 -6.52 6.37
CA LYS A 161 3.13 -6.96 5.89
C LYS A 161 3.66 -8.07 6.80
N HIS A 162 4.02 -9.19 6.20
CA HIS A 162 4.58 -10.31 6.96
C HIS A 162 6.10 -10.18 7.08
N ASN A 163 6.78 -9.93 5.96
CA ASN A 163 8.23 -9.83 5.85
C ASN A 163 8.69 -8.38 5.89
N LEU A 164 9.13 -7.97 7.07
CA LEU A 164 9.69 -6.64 7.29
C LEU A 164 11.06 -6.50 6.63
N THR A 165 11.28 -5.36 5.99
CA THR A 165 12.63 -4.94 5.57
C THR A 165 13.50 -4.64 6.78
N LYS A 166 14.82 -4.54 6.57
CA LYS A 166 15.76 -4.12 7.64
C LYS A 166 15.34 -2.76 8.24
N ALA A 167 14.95 -1.81 7.39
CA ALA A 167 14.49 -0.50 7.83
C ALA A 167 13.26 -0.61 8.74
N GLU A 168 12.23 -1.36 8.34
CA GLU A 168 11.02 -1.53 9.15
C GLU A 168 11.29 -2.26 10.48
N SER A 169 12.12 -3.31 10.44
CA SER A 169 12.52 -4.04 11.65
C SER A 169 13.30 -3.18 12.64
N SER A 170 13.99 -2.14 12.16
CA SER A 170 14.79 -1.22 12.98
C SER A 170 13.98 -0.08 13.60
N ILE A 171 12.75 0.18 13.14
CA ILE A 171 11.91 1.25 13.67
C ILE A 171 11.06 0.68 14.82
N ILE A 172 9.93 0.02 14.53
CA ILE A 172 8.99 -0.57 15.52
C ILE A 172 7.96 -1.54 14.91
N PHE A 173 8.09 -1.89 13.62
CA PHE A 173 7.04 -2.63 12.92
C PHE A 173 6.89 -4.04 13.47
N SER A 174 5.65 -4.46 13.69
CA SER A 174 5.29 -5.83 14.02
C SER A 174 4.98 -6.60 12.74
N ARG A 175 5.36 -7.89 12.71
CA ARG A 175 4.95 -8.81 11.64
C ARG A 175 3.46 -9.10 11.80
N GLY A 176 2.71 -9.00 10.71
CA GLY A 176 1.32 -9.46 10.67
C GLY A 176 1.18 -10.96 10.43
N GLU A 177 -0.04 -11.47 10.59
CA GLU A 177 -0.41 -12.83 10.22
C GLU A 177 -0.89 -12.85 8.76
N GLN A 178 -0.41 -13.83 7.98
CA GLN A 178 -0.61 -13.85 6.54
C GLN A 178 -2.04 -14.27 6.16
N GLU A 179 -2.67 -15.08 7.00
CA GLU A 179 -4.04 -15.59 6.83
C GLU A 179 -5.07 -14.44 6.74
N LEU A 180 -4.76 -13.29 7.32
CA LEU A 180 -5.58 -12.08 7.28
C LEU A 180 -5.50 -11.35 5.92
N ASN A 181 -4.60 -11.77 5.03
CA ASN A 181 -4.38 -11.15 3.73
C ASN A 181 -5.13 -11.84 2.58
N VAL A 182 -6.01 -12.80 2.88
CA VAL A 182 -6.88 -13.46 1.90
C VAL A 182 -8.31 -13.01 2.13
N VAL A 183 -9.00 -12.66 1.05
CA VAL A 183 -10.40 -12.22 1.11
C VAL A 183 -11.22 -12.81 -0.03
N HIS A 184 -12.35 -13.39 0.33
CA HIS A 184 -13.35 -13.84 -0.62
C HIS A 184 -14.26 -12.66 -0.95
N THR A 185 -14.34 -12.34 -2.23
CA THR A 185 -15.22 -11.29 -2.75
C THR A 185 -16.18 -11.87 -3.78
N GLU A 186 -17.18 -11.10 -4.17
CA GLU A 186 -18.14 -11.51 -5.22
C GLU A 186 -17.47 -11.68 -6.59
N ILE A 187 -16.32 -11.05 -6.80
CA ILE A 187 -15.61 -11.04 -8.09
C ILE A 187 -14.45 -12.06 -8.16
N GLY A 188 -14.15 -12.72 -7.04
CA GLY A 188 -13.09 -13.72 -6.91
C GLY A 188 -12.39 -13.68 -5.55
N VAL A 189 -11.42 -14.58 -5.36
CA VAL A 189 -10.57 -14.59 -4.16
C VAL A 189 -9.34 -13.72 -4.39
N ILE A 190 -9.11 -12.76 -3.51
CA ILE A 190 -8.02 -11.79 -3.61
C ILE A 190 -7.00 -12.05 -2.50
N GLY A 191 -5.73 -12.11 -2.87
CA GLY A 191 -4.60 -12.13 -1.95
C GLY A 191 -3.90 -10.77 -1.91
N ILE A 192 -3.32 -10.41 -0.77
CA ILE A 192 -2.55 -9.17 -0.63
C ILE A 192 -1.15 -9.50 -0.09
N ALA A 193 -0.11 -9.08 -0.80
CA ALA A 193 1.28 -9.25 -0.39
C ALA A 193 1.96 -7.89 -0.38
N ILE A 194 2.36 -7.36 0.78
CA ILE A 194 2.85 -5.99 0.85
C ILE A 194 4.33 -5.94 0.49
N CYS A 195 4.62 -5.38 -0.69
CA CYS A 195 5.95 -5.07 -1.20
C CYS A 195 6.93 -6.24 -1.10
N TYR A 196 7.72 -6.27 -0.03
CA TYR A 196 8.79 -7.25 0.17
C TYR A 196 8.24 -8.68 0.25
N ASP A 197 7.00 -8.87 0.71
CA ASP A 197 6.32 -10.17 0.73
C ASP A 197 6.31 -10.85 -0.65
N MET A 198 6.20 -10.09 -1.73
CA MET A 198 6.17 -10.62 -3.11
C MET A 198 7.43 -11.42 -3.47
N PHE A 199 8.57 -11.12 -2.86
CA PHE A 199 9.84 -11.77 -3.14
C PHE A 199 9.98 -13.13 -2.42
N PHE A 200 9.06 -13.48 -1.52
CA PHE A 200 9.07 -14.72 -0.77
C PHE A 200 8.10 -15.72 -1.38
N GLN A 201 8.64 -16.77 -2.01
CA GLN A 201 7.83 -17.79 -2.68
C GLN A 201 6.88 -18.52 -1.72
N SER A 202 7.32 -18.76 -0.48
CA SER A 202 6.48 -19.36 0.57
C SER A 202 5.24 -18.53 0.88
N GLU A 203 5.32 -17.20 0.80
CA GLU A 203 4.17 -16.33 1.02
C GLU A 203 3.21 -16.42 -0.16
N ILE A 204 3.73 -16.31 -1.39
CA ILE A 204 2.92 -16.39 -2.59
C ILE A 204 2.24 -17.77 -2.73
N GLU A 205 2.94 -18.85 -2.39
CA GLU A 205 2.40 -20.21 -2.38
C GLU A 205 1.25 -20.37 -1.38
N LYS A 206 1.33 -19.73 -0.21
CA LYS A 206 0.22 -19.72 0.77
C LYS A 206 -1.00 -18.98 0.24
N LEU A 207 -0.81 -17.87 -0.49
CA LEU A 207 -1.91 -17.16 -1.15
C LEU A 207 -2.53 -18.00 -2.28
N ASP A 208 -1.69 -18.66 -3.09
CA ASP A 208 -2.12 -19.55 -4.18
C ASP A 208 -2.94 -20.74 -3.65
N ALA A 209 -2.42 -21.41 -2.62
CA ALA A 209 -3.08 -22.53 -1.95
C ALA A 209 -4.42 -22.12 -1.29
N SER A 210 -4.55 -20.84 -0.92
CA SER A 210 -5.80 -20.27 -0.39
C SER A 210 -6.82 -19.94 -1.49
N GLY A 211 -6.53 -20.23 -2.75
CA GLY A 211 -7.45 -20.04 -3.87
C GLY A 211 -7.39 -18.66 -4.51
N CYS A 212 -6.42 -17.81 -4.17
CA CYS A 212 -6.34 -16.45 -4.69
C CYS A 212 -6.21 -16.44 -6.22
N GLU A 213 -7.11 -15.75 -6.91
CA GLU A 213 -7.09 -15.57 -8.36
C GLU A 213 -6.27 -14.35 -8.78
N ALA A 214 -6.20 -13.33 -7.92
CA ALA A 214 -5.38 -12.15 -8.09
C ALA A 214 -4.62 -11.82 -6.80
N VAL A 215 -3.40 -11.32 -6.96
CA VAL A 215 -2.59 -10.79 -5.85
C VAL A 215 -2.35 -9.30 -6.04
N LEU A 216 -2.69 -8.51 -5.02
CA LEU A 216 -2.45 -7.08 -4.98
C LEU A 216 -1.17 -6.82 -4.18
N VAL A 217 -0.24 -6.05 -4.75
CA VAL A 217 1.10 -5.84 -4.21
C VAL A 217 1.40 -4.35 -4.08
N PRO A 218 0.91 -3.66 -3.04
CA PRO A 218 1.30 -2.28 -2.81
C PRO A 218 2.81 -2.23 -2.53
N SER A 219 3.55 -1.41 -3.29
CA SER A 219 5.01 -1.36 -3.22
C SER A 219 5.57 0.07 -3.10
N CYS A 220 6.67 0.23 -2.39
CA CYS A 220 7.43 1.47 -2.37
C CYS A 220 8.94 1.16 -2.28
N ASN A 221 9.74 1.96 -2.96
CA ASN A 221 11.19 1.77 -3.00
C ASN A 221 11.93 3.10 -2.98
N PHE A 222 12.61 3.38 -1.85
CA PHE A 222 13.50 4.53 -1.68
C PHE A 222 14.93 4.23 -2.15
N ALA A 223 15.08 3.74 -3.37
CA ALA A 223 16.38 3.48 -3.98
C ALA A 223 16.35 3.72 -5.48
N LEU A 224 17.52 3.97 -6.07
CA LEU A 224 17.64 4.34 -7.48
C LEU A 224 17.21 3.18 -8.38
N TRP A 225 16.20 3.38 -9.22
CA TRP A 225 15.60 2.31 -10.02
C TRP A 225 16.58 1.66 -11.00
N LYS A 226 17.45 2.47 -11.60
CA LYS A 226 18.55 2.01 -12.47
C LYS A 226 19.87 1.78 -11.71
N GLY A 227 19.86 1.96 -10.39
CA GLY A 227 21.00 1.72 -9.52
C GLY A 227 21.38 0.24 -9.46
N ARG A 228 22.61 -0.02 -9.02
CA ARG A 228 23.11 -1.39 -8.83
C ARG A 228 22.49 -2.01 -7.58
N LEU A 229 22.04 -3.26 -7.71
CA LEU A 229 21.61 -4.09 -6.60
C LEU A 229 22.24 -5.48 -6.80
N SER A 230 23.07 -5.92 -5.85
CA SER A 230 23.83 -7.17 -5.97
C SER A 230 24.67 -7.22 -7.27
N ASP A 231 24.40 -8.21 -8.11
CA ASP A 231 25.01 -8.55 -9.40
C ASP A 231 24.26 -7.95 -10.60
N SER A 232 23.20 -7.16 -10.37
CA SER A 232 22.39 -6.57 -11.43
C SER A 232 21.93 -5.14 -11.12
N THR A 233 20.92 -4.66 -11.85
CA THR A 233 20.23 -3.41 -11.52
C THR A 233 19.02 -3.69 -10.65
N GLN A 234 18.62 -2.66 -9.90
CA GLN A 234 17.43 -2.71 -9.07
C GLN A 234 16.18 -3.06 -9.88
N GLU A 235 15.96 -2.41 -11.02
CA GLU A 235 14.86 -2.74 -11.96
C GLU A 235 14.83 -4.22 -12.35
N ARG A 236 15.98 -4.78 -12.72
CA ARG A 236 16.04 -6.14 -13.26
C ARG A 236 15.71 -7.16 -12.18
N ILE A 237 16.23 -6.96 -10.96
CA ILE A 237 15.92 -7.79 -9.79
C ILE A 237 14.48 -7.61 -9.38
N TRP A 238 13.98 -6.37 -9.33
CA TRP A 238 12.58 -6.08 -8.98
C TRP A 238 11.62 -6.85 -9.87
N PHE A 239 11.78 -6.77 -11.19
CA PHE A 239 10.90 -7.50 -12.11
C PHE A 239 11.10 -9.02 -12.06
N ARG A 240 12.36 -9.48 -12.16
CA ARG A 240 12.68 -10.91 -12.22
C ARG A 240 12.22 -11.65 -10.96
N ASP A 241 12.62 -11.15 -9.79
CA ASP A 241 12.43 -11.86 -8.52
C ASP A 241 11.14 -11.45 -7.80
N GLY A 242 10.52 -10.34 -8.23
CA GLY A 242 9.23 -9.87 -7.76
C GLY A 242 8.08 -10.40 -8.61
N PRO A 243 7.39 -9.57 -9.40
CA PRO A 243 6.10 -9.91 -9.97
C PRO A 243 6.15 -11.04 -11.00
N ILE A 244 7.25 -11.18 -11.76
CA ILE A 244 7.40 -12.30 -12.71
C ILE A 244 7.41 -13.61 -11.93
N LYS A 245 8.31 -13.75 -10.95
CA LYS A 245 8.44 -14.98 -10.15
C LYS A 245 7.21 -15.22 -9.26
N ALA A 246 6.62 -14.17 -8.71
CA ALA A 246 5.41 -14.29 -7.89
C ALA A 246 4.20 -14.78 -8.71
N SER A 247 4.03 -14.35 -9.96
CA SER A 247 2.85 -14.75 -10.75
C SER A 247 3.06 -15.94 -11.70
N SER A 248 4.30 -16.39 -11.93
CA SER A 248 4.59 -17.52 -12.84
C SER A 248 4.30 -18.87 -12.21
N GLY A 249 3.69 -19.78 -12.98
CA GLY A 249 3.56 -21.20 -12.62
C GLY A 249 2.66 -21.48 -11.40
N ARG A 250 1.70 -20.60 -11.13
CA ARG A 250 0.74 -20.72 -10.02
C ARG A 250 -0.50 -21.50 -10.44
N GLU A 251 -1.11 -22.22 -9.49
CA GLU A 251 -2.31 -23.02 -9.76
C GLU A 251 -3.55 -22.14 -9.88
N LYS A 252 -3.68 -21.13 -9.02
CA LYS A 252 -4.87 -20.28 -8.89
C LYS A 252 -4.58 -18.82 -9.25
N ILE A 253 -3.41 -18.30 -8.83
CA ILE A 253 -3.04 -16.90 -9.08
C ILE A 253 -2.84 -16.71 -10.57
N ARG A 254 -3.71 -15.89 -11.16
CA ARG A 254 -3.64 -15.51 -12.57
C ARG A 254 -3.12 -14.10 -12.73
N TYR A 255 -3.59 -13.18 -11.89
CA TYR A 255 -3.28 -11.76 -11.99
C TYR A 255 -2.40 -11.29 -10.83
N LEU A 256 -1.51 -10.35 -11.12
CA LEU A 256 -0.77 -9.62 -10.10
C LEU A 256 -0.74 -8.13 -10.44
N VAL A 257 -1.12 -7.29 -9.47
CA VAL A 257 -1.18 -5.83 -9.61
C VAL A 257 -0.20 -5.21 -8.62
N ASN A 258 0.86 -4.60 -9.13
CA ASN A 258 1.95 -4.04 -8.33
C ASN A 258 2.08 -2.54 -8.59
N PRO A 259 1.33 -1.68 -7.88
CA PRO A 259 1.54 -0.24 -7.92
C PRO A 259 2.76 0.18 -7.08
N MET A 260 3.52 1.14 -7.58
CA MET A 260 4.71 1.68 -6.92
C MET A 260 4.57 3.18 -6.62
N ALA A 261 5.07 3.60 -5.46
CA ALA A 261 5.15 5.01 -5.12
C ALA A 261 6.41 5.64 -5.74
N THR A 262 6.27 6.82 -6.34
CA THR A 262 7.37 7.62 -6.87
C THR A 262 7.32 9.03 -6.30
N GLY A 263 8.45 9.75 -6.28
CA GLY A 263 8.47 11.14 -5.84
C GLY A 263 9.63 11.47 -4.92
N ILE A 264 9.53 12.61 -4.25
CA ILE A 264 10.60 13.18 -3.44
C ILE A 264 10.02 13.67 -2.11
N VAL A 265 10.46 13.07 -1.00
CA VAL A 265 10.09 13.53 0.34
C VAL A 265 11.33 13.87 1.12
N GLY A 266 11.46 15.17 1.39
CA GLY A 266 12.69 15.77 1.86
C GLY A 266 13.87 15.38 1.01
N ARG A 267 14.79 14.61 1.57
CA ARG A 267 16.03 14.19 0.88
C ARG A 267 15.95 12.83 0.22
N ASP A 268 14.89 12.05 0.48
CA ASP A 268 14.76 10.73 -0.11
C ASP A 268 13.93 10.80 -1.39
N ARG A 269 14.31 9.94 -2.34
CA ARG A 269 13.62 9.78 -3.61
C ARG A 269 13.09 8.37 -3.72
N ALA A 270 11.79 8.25 -3.98
CA ALA A 270 11.18 6.98 -4.34
C ALA A 270 11.15 6.83 -5.86
N GLN A 271 11.57 5.66 -6.35
CA GLN A 271 11.55 5.33 -7.77
C GLN A 271 11.07 3.90 -7.96
N GLY A 272 10.31 3.67 -9.02
CA GLY A 272 9.67 2.40 -9.28
C GLY A 272 8.82 2.44 -10.52
N ARG A 273 8.50 1.27 -11.07
CA ARG A 273 7.57 1.13 -12.20
C ARG A 273 6.42 0.22 -11.80
N SER A 274 5.24 0.80 -11.64
CA SER A 274 3.99 0.08 -11.48
C SER A 274 3.79 -0.92 -12.62
N SER A 275 3.14 -2.04 -12.34
CA SER A 275 2.95 -3.08 -13.34
C SER A 275 1.77 -4.01 -13.04
N ILE A 276 1.20 -4.58 -14.10
CA ILE A 276 0.09 -5.55 -14.07
C ILE A 276 0.53 -6.78 -14.87
N TRP A 277 0.31 -7.97 -14.32
CA TRP A 277 0.82 -9.23 -14.85
C TRP A 277 -0.26 -10.30 -14.97
N TYR A 278 -0.10 -11.19 -15.94
CA TYR A 278 -0.88 -12.42 -16.10
C TYR A 278 0.05 -13.63 -16.20
N GLY A 279 0.05 -14.49 -15.20
CA GLY A 279 0.84 -15.73 -15.22
C GLY A 279 2.33 -15.51 -15.52
N GLY A 280 2.95 -14.45 -14.99
CA GLY A 280 4.34 -14.07 -15.28
C GLY A 280 4.56 -13.18 -16.50
N ARG A 281 3.53 -12.96 -17.35
CA ARG A 281 3.61 -12.09 -18.52
C ARG A 281 3.12 -10.68 -18.19
N ALA A 282 3.88 -9.66 -18.56
CA ALA A 282 3.45 -8.27 -18.41
C ALA A 282 2.22 -7.98 -19.28
N LEU A 283 1.18 -7.43 -18.67
CA LEU A 283 0.03 -6.83 -19.37
C LEU A 283 0.22 -5.32 -19.53
N ALA A 284 0.72 -4.66 -18.49
CA ALA A 284 1.03 -3.23 -18.49
C ALA A 284 2.22 -2.96 -17.56
N VAL A 285 3.07 -2.01 -17.92
CA VAL A 285 4.18 -1.51 -17.09
C VAL A 285 4.29 0.00 -17.30
N ALA A 286 4.41 0.76 -16.22
CA ALA A 286 4.60 2.20 -16.28
C ALA A 286 5.81 2.54 -17.16
N ARG A 287 5.73 3.59 -17.98
CA ARG A 287 6.78 4.00 -18.92
C ARG A 287 7.97 4.61 -18.19
N GLU A 288 7.70 5.44 -17.21
CA GLU A 288 8.71 6.16 -16.43
C GLU A 288 8.76 5.66 -14.98
N PHE A 289 9.93 5.78 -14.35
CA PHE A 289 10.16 5.28 -12.98
C PHE A 289 10.13 6.37 -11.91
N ASP A 290 9.87 7.61 -12.33
CA ASP A 290 9.94 8.84 -11.54
C ASP A 290 8.89 9.85 -12.01
N ARG A 291 7.71 9.36 -12.39
CA ARG A 291 6.50 10.17 -12.66
C ARG A 291 5.27 9.43 -12.20
N GLU A 292 4.17 10.15 -12.05
CA GLU A 292 2.87 9.50 -11.89
C GLU A 292 2.40 8.87 -13.21
N GLU A 293 1.69 7.74 -13.10
CA GLU A 293 1.05 7.07 -14.23
C GLU A 293 -0.06 6.14 -13.71
N ILE A 294 -1.16 6.08 -14.43
CA ILE A 294 -2.26 5.16 -14.15
C ILE A 294 -2.23 4.04 -15.19
N LEU A 295 -2.13 2.81 -14.73
CA LEU A 295 -2.22 1.62 -15.57
C LEU A 295 -3.57 0.97 -15.36
N ASN A 296 -4.30 0.66 -16.44
CA ASN A 296 -5.52 -0.13 -16.37
C ASN A 296 -5.48 -1.29 -17.38
N VAL A 297 -5.95 -2.46 -16.96
CA VAL A 297 -6.17 -3.61 -17.85
C VAL A 297 -7.52 -4.25 -17.52
N THR A 298 -8.34 -4.42 -18.54
CA THR A 298 -9.63 -5.13 -18.44
C THR A 298 -9.46 -6.60 -18.85
N THR A 299 -10.06 -7.51 -18.09
CA THR A 299 -9.96 -8.98 -18.31
C THR A 299 -11.23 -9.61 -18.83
#